data_AF-A0A974VUN2-F1
#
_entry.id   AF-A0A974VUN2-F1
#
_cell.length_a   1.000
_cell.length_b   1.000
_cell.length_c   1.000
_cell.angle_alpha   90.00
_cell.angle_beta   90.00
_cell.angle_gamma   90.00
#
_symmetry.space_group_name_H-M   'P 1'
#
loop_
_entity.id
_entity.type
_entity.pdbx_description
1 polymer ?
#
loop_
_entity_poly.entity_id
_entity_poly.type
_entity_poly.pdbx_seq_one_letter_code
_entity_poly.pdbx_strand_id
1 'polypeptide(L)'
;MSEQQVSTALEELRREIDQLELDDQAARERLTGLIESIEQRLIPGVVDEDQPDLVDEVKDAVTHFEVEHPRITGILNDLMMALSNLGI
;
A
#
# COMPACT_ATOMS: atom_id res chain seq x y z
N MET A 1 17.78 -1.80 -3.16
CA MET A 1 16.81 -1.90 -4.27
C MET A 1 15.40 -1.95 -3.73
N SER A 2 15.11 -2.74 -2.69
CA SER A 2 13.76 -2.92 -2.15
C SER A 2 13.08 -1.63 -1.64
N GLU A 3 13.76 -0.74 -0.90
CA GLU A 3 13.18 0.56 -0.47
C GLU A 3 12.79 1.46 -1.65
N GLN A 4 13.60 1.49 -2.71
CA GLN A 4 13.29 2.27 -3.91
C GLN A 4 12.06 1.70 -4.64
N GLN A 5 11.88 0.37 -4.61
CA GLN A 5 10.70 -0.28 -5.18
C GLN A 5 9.44 0.07 -4.39
N VAL A 6 9.50 0.04 -3.05
CA VAL A 6 8.38 0.48 -2.20
C VAL A 6 8.05 1.94 -2.48
N SER A 7 9.05 2.83 -2.50
CA SER A 7 8.84 4.25 -2.81
C SER A 7 8.18 4.46 -4.18
N THR A 8 8.61 3.71 -5.20
CA THR A 8 8.05 3.82 -6.56
C THR A 8 6.60 3.36 -6.58
N ALA A 9 6.30 2.22 -5.95
CA ALA A 9 4.93 1.69 -5.86
C ALA A 9 4.01 2.62 -5.06
N LEU A 10 4.50 3.25 -3.98
CA LEU A 10 3.75 4.26 -3.22
C LEU A 10 3.43 5.51 -4.07
N GLU A 11 4.39 5.98 -4.87
CA GLU A 11 4.17 7.10 -5.79
C GLU A 11 3.12 6.77 -6.86
N GLU A 12 3.18 5.57 -7.42
CA GLU A 12 2.19 5.09 -8.39
C GLU A 12 0.80 4.96 -7.74
N LEU A 13 0.73 4.42 -6.52
CA LEU A 13 -0.51 4.29 -5.78
C LEU A 13 -1.15 5.66 -5.50
N ARG A 14 -0.35 6.66 -5.08
CA ARG A 14 -0.82 8.04 -4.90
C ARG A 14 -1.43 8.61 -6.18
N ARG A 15 -0.80 8.38 -7.34
CA ARG A 15 -1.33 8.84 -8.64
C ARG A 15 -2.64 8.16 -9.02
N GLU A 16 -2.82 6.89 -8.67
CA GLU A 16 -4.08 6.20 -8.90
C GLU A 16 -5.19 6.67 -7.96
N ILE A 17 -4.85 6.95 -6.70
CA ILE A 17 -5.79 7.55 -5.76
C ILE A 17 -6.27 8.92 -6.26
N ASP A 18 -5.38 9.74 -6.82
CA ASP A 18 -5.76 11.03 -7.40
C ASP A 18 -6.69 10.91 -8.60
N GLN A 19 -6.64 9.79 -9.32
CA GLN A 19 -7.51 9.45 -10.45
C GLN A 19 -8.84 8.79 -10.05
N LEU A 20 -9.01 8.37 -8.78
CA LEU A 20 -10.27 7.82 -8.29
C LEU A 20 -11.40 8.84 -8.42
N GLU A 21 -12.59 8.36 -8.77
CA GLU A 21 -13.77 9.20 -8.91
C GLU A 21 -14.17 9.80 -7.54
N LEU A 22 -14.95 10.89 -7.57
CA LEU A 22 -15.31 11.63 -6.35
C LEU A 22 -16.21 10.83 -5.38
N ASP A 23 -16.91 9.82 -5.90
CA ASP A 23 -17.74 8.89 -5.13
C ASP A 23 -16.93 7.76 -4.47
N ASP A 24 -15.69 7.53 -4.89
CA ASP A 24 -14.75 6.56 -4.31
C ASP A 24 -14.01 7.09 -3.06
N GLN A 25 -14.66 7.97 -2.28
CA GLN A 25 -14.02 8.59 -1.11
C GLN A 25 -13.55 7.54 -0.09
N ALA A 26 -14.32 6.48 0.15
CA ALA A 26 -13.95 5.41 1.07
C ALA A 26 -12.71 4.63 0.58
N ALA A 27 -12.60 4.40 -0.73
CA ALA A 27 -11.43 3.77 -1.35
C ALA A 27 -10.19 4.66 -1.20
N ARG A 28 -10.34 5.96 -1.49
CA ARG A 28 -9.29 6.98 -1.32
C ARG A 28 -8.78 7.04 0.12
N GLU A 29 -9.67 7.08 1.11
CA GLU A 29 -9.30 7.09 2.53
C GLU A 29 -8.55 5.81 2.93
N ARG A 30 -9.05 4.64 2.52
CA ARG A 30 -8.42 3.34 2.82
C ARG A 30 -7.02 3.24 2.24
N LEU A 31 -6.83 3.62 0.97
CA LEU A 31 -5.53 3.56 0.31
C LEU A 31 -4.56 4.60 0.85
N THR A 32 -5.04 5.79 1.21
CA THR A 32 -4.22 6.82 1.85
C THR A 32 -3.73 6.37 3.22
N GLY A 33 -4.61 5.77 4.03
CA GLY A 33 -4.22 5.18 5.31
C GLY A 33 -3.19 4.07 5.16
N LEU A 34 -3.34 3.20 4.15
CA LEU A 34 -2.37 2.16 3.85
C LEU A 34 -0.98 2.73 3.52
N ILE A 35 -0.92 3.78 2.68
CA ILE A 35 0.31 4.50 2.35
C ILE A 35 0.99 5.02 3.61
N GLU A 36 0.24 5.66 4.51
CA GLU A 36 0.78 6.19 5.76
C GLU A 36 1.32 5.08 6.68
N SER A 37 0.62 3.95 6.80
CA SER A 37 1.09 2.79 7.56
C SER A 37 2.42 2.27 7.00
N ILE A 38 2.54 2.14 5.67
CA ILE A 38 3.76 1.68 5.01
C ILE A 38 4.90 2.67 5.27
N GLU A 39 4.66 3.96 5.06
CA GLU A 39 5.66 5.00 5.27
C GLU A 39 6.17 5.03 6.72
N GLN A 40 5.29 4.81 7.70
CA GLN A 40 5.69 4.74 9.11
C GLN A 40 6.62 3.56 9.40
N ARG A 41 6.36 2.37 8.83
CA ARG A 41 7.24 1.20 9.02
C ARG A 41 8.58 1.31 8.31
N LEU A 42 8.66 2.11 7.26
CA LEU A 42 9.93 2.40 6.60
C LEU A 42 10.85 3.32 7.44
N ILE A 43 10.32 3.98 8.49
CA ILE A 43 11.12 4.84 9.36
C ILE A 43 12.02 3.95 10.26
N PRO A 44 13.35 4.08 10.15
CA PRO A 44 14.26 3.25 10.94
C PRO A 44 14.07 3.45 12.44
N GLY A 45 13.93 2.34 13.18
CA GLY A 45 13.82 2.34 14.64
C GLY A 45 12.38 2.42 15.18
N VAL A 46 11.37 2.49 14.32
CA VAL A 46 9.97 2.30 14.68
C VAL A 46 9.61 0.83 14.45
N VAL A 47 9.80 0.00 15.47
CA VAL A 47 9.29 -1.38 15.49
C VAL A 47 8.09 -1.37 16.42
N ASP A 48 6.89 -1.37 15.84
CA ASP A 48 5.64 -1.37 16.57
C ASP A 48 5.09 -2.80 16.56
N GLU A 49 5.39 -3.57 17.60
CA GLU A 49 5.00 -5.00 17.72
C GLU A 49 3.49 -5.19 17.77
N ASP A 50 2.73 -4.12 18.04
CA ASP A 50 1.27 -4.11 18.12
C ASP A 50 0.57 -3.77 16.78
N GLN A 51 1.31 -3.43 15.72
CA GLN A 51 0.70 -3.12 14.42
C GLN A 51 0.40 -4.40 13.60
N PRO A 52 -0.75 -4.46 12.91
CA PRO A 52 -1.10 -5.58 12.04
C PRO A 52 -0.02 -5.82 10.99
N ASP A 53 0.21 -7.08 10.59
CA ASP A 53 1.19 -7.38 9.54
C ASP A 53 0.87 -6.57 8.28
N LEU A 54 1.84 -5.76 7.86
CA LEU A 54 1.65 -4.83 6.77
C LEU A 54 1.41 -5.58 5.45
N VAL A 55 1.94 -6.79 5.33
CA VAL A 55 1.66 -7.71 4.23
C VAL A 55 0.19 -8.13 4.23
N ASP A 56 -0.39 -8.40 5.40
CA ASP A 56 -1.80 -8.75 5.53
C ASP A 56 -2.72 -7.55 5.22
N GLU A 57 -2.37 -6.34 5.65
CA GLU A 57 -3.13 -5.13 5.30
C GLU A 57 -3.16 -4.87 3.78
N VAL A 58 -2.01 -5.03 3.12
CA VAL A 58 -1.90 -4.89 1.66
C VAL A 58 -2.69 -5.99 0.96
N LYS A 59 -2.69 -7.21 1.49
CA LYS A 59 -3.46 -8.33 0.93
C LYS A 59 -4.97 -8.12 1.04
N ASP A 60 -5.44 -7.61 2.18
CA ASP A 60 -6.85 -7.25 2.35
C ASP A 60 -7.26 -6.14 1.39
N ALA A 61 -6.37 -5.15 1.16
CA ALA A 61 -6.59 -4.12 0.14
C ALA A 61 -6.66 -4.70 -1.27
N VAL A 62 -5.76 -5.64 -1.64
CA VAL A 62 -5.81 -6.35 -2.93
C VAL A 62 -7.17 -7.00 -3.14
N THR A 63 -7.66 -7.79 -2.18
CA THR A 63 -8.97 -8.45 -2.29
C THR A 63 -10.11 -7.45 -2.39
N HIS A 64 -10.02 -6.30 -1.74
CA HIS A 64 -11.05 -5.26 -1.82
C HIS A 64 -11.09 -4.59 -3.20
N PHE A 65 -9.93 -4.36 -3.82
CA PHE A 65 -9.80 -3.58 -5.05
C PHE A 65 -9.68 -4.42 -6.34
N GLU A 66 -9.55 -5.75 -6.24
CA GLU A 66 -9.29 -6.63 -7.40
C GLU A 66 -10.37 -6.57 -8.49
N VAL A 67 -11.62 -6.33 -8.11
CA VAL A 67 -12.77 -6.33 -9.04
C VAL A 67 -12.93 -4.97 -9.72
N GLU A 68 -12.87 -3.89 -8.94
CA GLU A 68 -13.21 -2.53 -9.40
C GLU A 68 -11.98 -1.74 -9.88
N HIS A 69 -10.80 -2.01 -9.31
CA HIS A 69 -9.58 -1.26 -9.58
C HIS A 69 -8.38 -2.18 -9.87
N PRO A 70 -8.35 -2.81 -11.07
CA PRO A 70 -7.29 -3.76 -11.44
C PRO A 70 -5.89 -3.12 -11.48
N ARG A 71 -5.79 -1.82 -11.78
CA ARG A 71 -4.51 -1.10 -11.77
C ARG A 71 -3.97 -0.90 -10.35
N ILE A 72 -4.83 -0.49 -9.42
CA ILE A 72 -4.50 -0.37 -7.99
C ILE A 72 -4.03 -1.72 -7.45
N THR A 73 -4.74 -2.79 -7.81
CA THR A 73 -4.38 -4.16 -7.44
C THR A 73 -2.99 -4.58 -7.94
N GLY A 74 -2.60 -4.18 -9.14
CA GLY A 74 -1.24 -4.41 -9.65
C GLY A 74 -0.18 -3.76 -8.76
N ILE A 75 -0.37 -2.49 -8.43
CA ILE A 75 0.55 -1.71 -7.59
C ILE A 75 0.66 -2.30 -6.18
N LEU A 76 -0.47 -2.72 -5.59
CA LEU A 76 -0.49 -3.35 -4.27
C LEU A 76 0.27 -4.69 -4.26
N ASN A 77 0.21 -5.48 -5.34
CA ASN A 77 1.00 -6.71 -5.45
C ASN A 77 2.50 -6.43 -5.55
N ASP A 78 2.90 -5.43 -6.33
CA ASP A 78 4.31 -5.01 -6.41
C ASP A 78 4.83 -4.54 -5.05
N LEU A 79 3.99 -3.80 -4.32
CA LEU A 79 4.28 -3.33 -2.98
C LEU A 79 4.43 -4.51 -1.99
N MET A 80 3.53 -5.49 -2.03
CA MET A 80 3.61 -6.71 -1.23
C MET A 80 4.93 -7.47 -1.45
N MET A 81 5.35 -7.60 -2.71
CA MET A 81 6.61 -8.25 -3.06
C MET A 81 7.83 -7.45 -2.56
N ALA A 82 7.77 -6.12 -2.64
CA ALA A 82 8.82 -5.23 -2.16
C ALA A 82 8.94 -5.25 -0.62
N LEU A 83 7.82 -5.27 0.10
CA LEU A 83 7.76 -5.39 1.56
C LEU A 83 8.29 -6.75 2.04
N SER A 84 7.88 -7.84 1.40
CA SER A 84 8.39 -9.18 1.72
C SER A 84 9.91 -9.28 1.50
N ASN A 85 10.45 -8.61 0.47
CA ASN A 85 11.90 -8.51 0.25
C ASN A 85 12.64 -7.66 1.30
N LEU A 86 11.94 -6.79 2.03
CA LEU A 86 12.50 -6.04 3.16
C LEU A 86 12.47 -6.86 4.46
N GLY A 87 11.74 -7.97 4.50
CA GLY A 87 11.58 -8.81 5.68
C GLY A 87 10.68 -8.18 6.75
N ILE A 88 9.73 -7.34 6.30
CA ILE A 88 8.70 -6.68 7.13
C ILE A 88 7.36 -7.36 6.89
#